data_AF-A0A7W2Y464-F1
#
_entry.id   AF-A0A7W2Y464-F1
#
_cell.length_a   1.000
_cell.length_b   1.000
_cell.length_c   1.000
_cell.angle_alpha   90.00
_cell.angle_beta   90.00
_cell.angle_gamma   90.00
#
_symmetry.space_group_name_H-M   'P 1'
#
loop_
_entity.id
_entity.type
_entity.pdbx_description
1 polymer ?
#
loop_
_entity_poly.entity_id
_entity_poly.type
_entity_poly.pdbx_seq_one_letter_code
_entity_poly.pdbx_strand_id
1 'polypeptide(L)'
;MLNKILSIVRKHLDMEVAFISKFINKDRVFKIVDSKNEMLPINVGDSDPIEESYCAKIVDNVLPNIIHNTKENDITSKLAITDKLSIGSYIGVPIKLSTGEIYGTFCCYKQTPDETLNQQDLSFLNAIADIASELIEKNVKTEFSYNKMKAKITSVLEQNKINIHYQPIFNFHSNKIIGYESLSRFNTIPYESPDIWFADASQVNLGEELEILAIKSAIKGIDEFNLDTYIAINSSPAYVLNGAVARALQGVNLERIILEITEHAPIENYPDFRKALEPLRKQGLRIAIDDVGSGYSSFQHVLELEADIIKLDITLTQNINFSHKKYLLAKALCAFSKAINCSIIAEGVETLEELNSLRELGVDSVQGYLLGRPMPIKDAVSYVKVF
;
A
#
# COMPACT_ATOMS: atom_id res chain seq x y z
N MET A 1 0.71 -20.06 -9.39
CA MET A 1 -0.15 -20.48 -10.52
C MET A 1 0.67 -21.07 -11.66
N LEU A 2 1.67 -20.36 -12.19
CA LEU A 2 2.55 -20.85 -13.27
C LEU A 2 3.22 -22.21 -12.99
N ASN A 3 3.73 -22.45 -11.77
CA ASN A 3 4.25 -23.77 -11.35
C ASN A 3 3.24 -24.92 -11.58
N LYS A 4 1.95 -24.70 -11.29
CA LYS A 4 0.90 -25.70 -11.48
C LYS A 4 0.63 -25.95 -12.96
N ILE A 5 0.59 -24.89 -13.76
CA ILE A 5 0.43 -24.97 -15.22
C ILE A 5 1.58 -25.79 -15.82
N LEU A 6 2.81 -25.49 -15.42
CA LEU A 6 4.00 -26.21 -15.88
C LEU A 6 3.92 -27.71 -15.56
N SER A 7 3.49 -28.05 -14.34
CA SER A 7 3.32 -29.45 -13.94
C SER A 7 2.20 -30.17 -14.71
N ILE A 8 1.10 -29.47 -15.02
CA ILE A 8 0.01 -30.02 -15.85
C ILE A 8 0.51 -30.33 -17.26
N VAL A 9 1.22 -29.39 -17.89
CA VAL A 9 1.77 -29.60 -19.24
C VAL A 9 2.74 -30.77 -19.25
N ARG A 10 3.69 -30.81 -18.31
CA ARG A 10 4.66 -31.90 -18.23
C ARG A 10 3.97 -33.26 -18.16
N LYS A 11 2.96 -33.41 -17.30
CA LYS A 11 2.23 -34.67 -17.11
C LYS A 11 1.37 -35.01 -18.32
N HIS A 12 0.72 -34.03 -18.95
CA HIS A 12 -0.13 -34.24 -20.12
C HIS A 12 0.68 -34.73 -21.33
N LEU A 13 1.86 -34.14 -21.55
CA LEU A 13 2.79 -34.52 -22.62
C LEU A 13 3.69 -35.71 -22.25
N ASP A 14 3.52 -36.29 -21.05
CA ASP A 14 4.36 -37.34 -20.47
C ASP A 14 5.87 -37.00 -20.43
N MET A 15 6.23 -35.73 -20.35
CA MET A 15 7.62 -35.26 -20.39
C MET A 15 8.35 -35.44 -19.05
N GLU A 16 9.67 -35.57 -19.09
CA GLU A 16 10.48 -35.74 -17.88
C GLU A 16 10.80 -34.41 -17.22
N VAL A 17 11.01 -33.36 -18.04
CA VAL A 17 11.28 -32.00 -17.58
C VAL A 17 10.42 -31.03 -18.39
N ALA A 18 9.85 -30.05 -17.71
CA ALA A 18 9.25 -28.87 -18.32
C ALA A 18 9.82 -27.61 -17.66
N PHE A 19 10.01 -26.55 -18.43
CA PHE A 19 10.49 -25.27 -17.90
C PHE A 19 9.91 -24.07 -18.65
N ILE A 20 9.84 -22.95 -17.93
CA ILE A 20 9.67 -21.61 -18.50
C ILE A 20 11.00 -20.88 -18.31
N SER A 21 11.53 -20.36 -19.42
CA SER A 21 12.75 -19.55 -19.42
C SER A 21 12.44 -18.10 -19.82
N LYS A 22 13.26 -17.17 -19.35
CA LYS A 22 13.25 -15.76 -19.74
C LYS A 22 14.56 -15.44 -20.46
N PHE A 23 14.49 -14.68 -21.54
CA PHE A 23 15.68 -14.09 -22.16
C PHE A 23 16.03 -12.78 -21.46
N ILE A 24 17.28 -12.67 -21.00
CA ILE A 24 17.81 -11.49 -20.32
C ILE A 24 19.17 -11.20 -20.93
N ASN A 25 19.29 -10.06 -21.63
CA ASN A 25 20.50 -9.70 -22.37
C ASN A 25 20.92 -10.81 -23.35
N LYS A 26 22.05 -11.47 -23.12
CA LYS A 26 22.58 -12.57 -23.95
C LYS A 26 22.35 -13.95 -23.34
N ASP A 27 21.67 -14.02 -22.20
CA ASP A 27 21.48 -15.26 -21.43
C ASP A 27 20.01 -15.67 -21.38
N ARG A 28 19.80 -16.98 -21.44
CA ARG A 28 18.52 -17.60 -21.12
C ARG A 28 18.57 -18.01 -19.66
N VAL A 29 17.63 -17.50 -18.86
CA VAL A 29 17.52 -17.81 -17.42
C VAL A 29 16.29 -18.68 -17.17
N PHE A 30 16.45 -19.81 -16.50
CA PHE A 30 15.34 -20.67 -16.10
C PHE A 30 14.56 -20.03 -14.96
N LYS A 31 13.29 -19.70 -15.19
CA LYS A 31 12.43 -19.05 -14.19
C LYS A 31 11.58 -20.04 -13.42
N ILE A 32 11.16 -21.12 -14.07
CA ILE A 32 10.32 -22.16 -13.48
C ILE A 32 10.74 -23.48 -14.09
N VAL A 33 10.93 -24.51 -13.26
CA VAL A 33 11.28 -25.86 -13.69
C VAL A 33 10.39 -26.86 -12.93
N ASP A 34 9.83 -27.82 -13.64
CA ASP A 34 9.13 -28.99 -13.07
C ASP A 34 9.78 -30.25 -13.65
N SER A 35 10.08 -31.23 -12.80
CA SER A 35 10.68 -32.49 -13.23
C SER A 35 9.96 -33.69 -12.63
N LYS A 36 10.06 -34.83 -13.30
CA LYS A 36 9.63 -36.14 -12.80
C LYS A 36 10.58 -36.69 -11.73
N ASN A 37 11.86 -36.32 -11.78
CA ASN A 37 12.91 -36.84 -10.90
C ASN A 37 13.24 -35.84 -9.77
N GLU A 38 13.62 -36.35 -8.59
CA GLU A 38 14.01 -35.50 -7.45
C GLU A 38 15.34 -34.76 -7.68
N MET A 39 16.26 -35.35 -8.45
CA MET A 39 17.47 -34.67 -8.91
C MET A 39 17.17 -33.89 -10.19
N LEU A 40 17.19 -32.57 -10.08
CA LEU A 40 16.94 -31.67 -11.20
C LEU A 40 18.19 -31.52 -12.07
N PRO A 41 18.14 -31.86 -13.36
CA PRO A 41 19.24 -31.58 -14.30
C PRO A 41 19.40 -30.07 -14.58
N ILE A 42 18.41 -29.25 -14.20
CA ILE A 42 18.37 -27.78 -14.35
C ILE A 42 17.64 -27.18 -13.15
N ASN A 43 18.19 -26.16 -12.52
CA ASN A 43 17.59 -25.46 -11.38
C ASN A 43 17.01 -24.09 -11.77
N VAL A 44 16.05 -23.61 -10.99
CA VAL A 44 15.56 -22.24 -11.12
C VAL A 44 16.70 -21.26 -10.81
N GLY A 45 16.94 -20.31 -11.71
CA GLY A 45 18.04 -19.36 -11.63
C GLY A 45 19.27 -19.75 -12.45
N ASP A 46 19.39 -21.01 -12.88
CA ASP A 46 20.44 -21.41 -13.83
C ASP A 46 20.32 -20.59 -15.13
N SER A 47 21.45 -20.37 -15.78
CA SER A 47 21.51 -19.59 -17.02
C SER A 47 22.53 -20.16 -17.99
N ASP A 48 22.21 -20.13 -19.28
CA ASP A 48 23.13 -20.47 -20.36
C ASP A 48 23.06 -19.39 -21.46
N PRO A 49 24.12 -19.23 -22.29
CA PRO A 49 24.08 -18.35 -23.45
C PRO A 49 22.91 -18.68 -24.38
N ILE A 50 22.17 -17.65 -24.82
CA ILE A 50 20.97 -17.82 -25.67
C ILE A 50 21.31 -18.59 -26.96
N GLU A 51 22.43 -18.26 -27.60
CA GLU A 51 22.85 -18.81 -28.89
C GLU A 51 23.11 -20.33 -28.87
N GLU A 52 23.45 -20.87 -27.70
CA GLU A 52 23.72 -22.29 -27.46
C GLU A 52 22.46 -23.08 -27.06
N SER A 53 21.31 -22.40 -26.93
CA SER A 53 20.06 -23.00 -26.49
C SER A 53 19.15 -23.43 -27.65
N TYR A 54 18.36 -24.49 -27.44
CA TYR A 54 17.26 -24.84 -28.36
C TYR A 54 16.21 -23.73 -28.39
N CYS A 55 15.96 -23.08 -27.25
CA CYS A 55 14.98 -22.02 -27.08
C CYS A 55 15.15 -20.89 -28.09
N ALA A 56 16.39 -20.39 -28.26
CA ALA A 56 16.69 -19.35 -29.22
C ALA A 56 16.45 -19.80 -30.66
N LYS A 57 16.89 -21.03 -30.99
CA LYS A 57 16.73 -21.56 -32.34
C LYS A 57 15.27 -21.83 -32.71
N ILE A 58 14.41 -22.18 -31.73
CA ILE A 58 12.96 -22.25 -31.95
C ILE A 58 12.37 -20.86 -32.19
N VAL A 59 12.77 -19.87 -31.39
CA VAL A 59 12.34 -18.48 -31.54
C VAL A 59 12.72 -17.91 -32.91
N ASP A 60 13.93 -18.20 -33.37
CA ASP A 60 14.44 -17.77 -34.68
C ASP A 60 13.93 -18.64 -35.85
N ASN A 61 13.07 -19.62 -35.59
CA ASN A 61 12.58 -20.62 -36.55
C ASN A 61 13.69 -21.42 -37.26
N VAL A 62 14.85 -21.54 -36.63
CA VAL A 62 15.98 -22.38 -37.05
C VAL A 62 15.75 -23.85 -36.67
N LEU A 63 15.07 -24.10 -35.55
CA LEU A 63 14.62 -25.43 -35.14
C LEU A 63 13.09 -25.52 -35.18
N PRO A 64 12.51 -26.68 -35.54
CA PRO A 64 11.08 -26.91 -35.40
C PRO A 64 10.68 -26.95 -33.91
N ASN A 65 9.42 -26.64 -33.64
CA ASN A 65 8.89 -26.67 -32.28
C ASN A 65 8.81 -28.09 -31.67
N ILE A 66 8.80 -29.13 -32.51
CA ILE A 66 8.83 -30.54 -32.09
C ILE A 66 10.07 -31.21 -32.68
N ILE A 67 10.80 -31.93 -31.85
CA ILE A 67 11.98 -32.73 -32.23
C ILE A 67 11.80 -34.12 -31.62
N HIS A 68 11.46 -35.11 -32.45
CA HIS A 68 11.23 -36.49 -32.01
C HIS A 68 12.50 -37.19 -31.55
N ASN A 69 13.59 -36.97 -32.29
CA ASN A 69 14.91 -37.50 -31.97
C ASN A 69 15.98 -36.44 -32.21
N THR A 70 16.57 -35.92 -31.14
CA THR A 70 17.60 -34.86 -31.20
C THR A 70 18.89 -35.32 -31.86
N LYS A 71 19.21 -36.62 -31.83
CA LYS A 71 20.42 -37.18 -32.43
C LYS A 71 20.33 -37.28 -33.95
N GLU A 72 19.11 -37.34 -34.50
CA GLU A 72 18.87 -37.39 -35.94
C GLU A 72 18.76 -36.00 -36.58
N ASN A 73 18.60 -34.95 -35.78
CA ASN A 73 18.53 -33.58 -36.28
C ASN A 73 19.93 -32.94 -36.36
N ASP A 74 20.26 -32.40 -37.53
CA ASP A 74 21.58 -31.86 -37.90
C ASP A 74 22.11 -30.72 -37.03
N ILE A 75 21.21 -30.01 -36.33
CA ILE A 75 21.54 -28.88 -35.48
C ILE A 75 21.65 -29.36 -34.04
N THR A 76 20.62 -30.04 -33.53
CA THR A 76 20.58 -30.47 -32.13
C THR A 76 21.64 -31.52 -31.81
N SER A 77 21.99 -32.40 -32.75
CA SER A 77 23.05 -33.40 -32.56
C SER A 77 24.44 -32.79 -32.32
N LYS A 78 24.64 -31.51 -32.65
CA LYS A 78 25.92 -30.80 -32.51
C LYS A 78 25.96 -29.84 -31.32
N LEU A 79 24.85 -29.64 -30.63
CA LEU A 79 24.79 -28.72 -29.48
C LEU A 79 25.24 -29.43 -28.20
N ALA A 80 26.17 -28.83 -27.46
CA ALA A 80 26.69 -29.40 -26.22
C ALA A 80 25.61 -29.63 -25.16
N ILE A 81 24.54 -28.82 -25.18
CA ILE A 81 23.41 -28.94 -24.26
C ILE A 81 22.65 -30.26 -24.42
N THR A 82 22.67 -30.84 -25.62
CA THR A 82 22.03 -32.12 -25.97
C THR A 82 22.63 -33.25 -25.17
N ASP A 83 23.96 -33.34 -25.15
CA ASP A 83 24.67 -34.36 -24.37
C ASP A 83 24.64 -34.04 -22.87
N LYS A 84 24.87 -32.77 -22.50
CA LYS A 84 24.90 -32.30 -21.11
C LYS A 84 23.61 -32.66 -20.35
N LEU A 85 22.45 -32.48 -20.99
CA LEU A 85 21.14 -32.76 -20.40
C LEU A 85 20.54 -34.09 -20.88
N SER A 86 21.27 -34.83 -21.72
CA SER A 86 20.82 -36.08 -22.35
C SER A 86 19.46 -35.93 -23.05
N ILE A 87 19.24 -34.83 -23.78
CA ILE A 87 17.95 -34.52 -24.41
C ILE A 87 17.71 -35.51 -25.56
N GLY A 88 16.70 -36.38 -25.46
CA GLY A 88 16.32 -37.34 -26.50
C GLY A 88 15.20 -36.82 -27.41
N SER A 89 14.18 -36.20 -26.84
CA SER A 89 13.09 -35.53 -27.55
C SER A 89 12.79 -34.18 -26.93
N TYR A 90 12.22 -33.26 -27.71
CA TYR A 90 11.99 -31.88 -27.29
C TYR A 90 10.72 -31.31 -27.91
N ILE A 91 9.96 -30.55 -27.11
CA ILE A 91 8.88 -29.70 -27.60
C ILE A 91 8.97 -28.32 -26.94
N GLY A 92 8.84 -27.24 -27.71
CA GLY A 92 8.89 -25.91 -27.15
C GLY A 92 8.26 -24.84 -28.02
N VAL A 93 7.74 -23.81 -27.37
CA VAL A 93 7.09 -22.65 -28.03
C VAL A 93 7.60 -21.35 -27.43
N PRO A 94 7.67 -20.26 -28.21
CA PRO A 94 7.93 -18.93 -27.69
C PRO A 94 6.78 -18.48 -26.77
N ILE A 95 7.12 -17.76 -25.70
CA ILE A 95 6.14 -17.02 -24.90
C ILE A 95 6.19 -15.58 -25.40
N LYS A 96 5.16 -15.18 -26.14
CA LYS A 96 5.04 -13.84 -26.71
C LYS A 96 4.09 -13.00 -25.86
N LEU A 97 4.59 -11.85 -25.40
CA LEU A 97 3.80 -10.88 -24.66
C LEU A 97 2.81 -10.17 -25.61
N SER A 98 1.77 -9.57 -25.06
CA SER A 98 0.78 -8.76 -25.79
C SER A 98 1.40 -7.58 -26.55
N THR A 99 2.57 -7.10 -26.09
CA THR A 99 3.38 -6.08 -26.77
C THR A 99 4.02 -6.57 -28.07
N GLY A 100 4.05 -7.89 -28.28
CA GLY A 100 4.77 -8.54 -29.36
C GLY A 100 6.20 -8.96 -29.03
N GLU A 101 6.71 -8.56 -27.85
CA GLU A 101 8.03 -8.96 -27.35
C GLU A 101 8.07 -10.44 -26.97
N ILE A 102 9.20 -11.10 -27.21
CA ILE A 102 9.44 -12.48 -26.79
C ILE A 102 10.04 -12.46 -25.38
N TYR A 103 9.26 -12.89 -24.39
CA TYR A 103 9.71 -13.01 -23.01
C TYR A 103 10.75 -14.12 -22.86
N GLY A 104 10.56 -15.22 -23.57
CA GLY A 104 11.38 -16.42 -23.55
C GLY A 104 10.60 -17.60 -24.11
N THR A 105 10.69 -18.78 -23.50
CA THR A 105 10.07 -20.00 -24.05
C THR A 105 9.44 -20.88 -22.97
N PHE A 106 8.40 -21.62 -23.37
CA PHE A 106 7.83 -22.74 -22.63
C PHE A 106 8.29 -24.02 -23.32
N CYS A 107 9.03 -24.88 -22.63
CA CYS A 107 9.64 -26.05 -23.24
C CYS A 107 9.55 -27.28 -22.35
N CYS A 108 9.53 -28.45 -22.98
CA CYS A 108 9.60 -29.74 -22.33
C CYS A 108 10.57 -30.67 -23.07
N TYR A 109 11.24 -31.56 -22.34
CA TYR A 109 12.06 -32.61 -22.93
C TYR A 109 11.98 -33.95 -22.17
N LYS A 110 12.34 -35.04 -22.87
CA LYS A 110 12.63 -36.36 -22.29
C LYS A 110 14.03 -36.80 -22.70
N GLN A 111 14.61 -37.72 -21.94
CA GLN A 111 15.92 -38.28 -22.28
C GLN A 111 15.89 -39.31 -23.42
N THR A 112 14.71 -39.82 -23.76
CA THR A 112 14.50 -40.75 -24.87
C THR A 112 13.82 -40.07 -26.06
N PRO A 113 14.04 -40.55 -27.30
CA PRO A 113 13.24 -40.16 -28.44
C PRO A 113 11.74 -40.41 -28.20
N ASP A 114 10.89 -39.60 -28.83
CA ASP A 114 9.43 -39.67 -28.69
C ASP A 114 8.72 -39.34 -30.02
N GLU A 115 8.37 -40.39 -30.75
CA GLU A 115 7.62 -40.32 -32.02
C GLU A 115 6.11 -40.06 -31.81
N THR A 116 5.63 -40.03 -30.56
CA THR A 116 4.20 -39.83 -30.26
C THR A 116 3.79 -38.36 -30.22
N LEU A 117 4.75 -37.46 -30.00
CA LEU A 117 4.55 -36.02 -30.06
C LEU A 117 3.94 -35.63 -31.41
N ASN A 118 2.95 -34.75 -31.43
CA ASN A 118 2.27 -34.39 -32.66
C ASN A 118 1.73 -32.96 -32.64
N GLN A 119 1.02 -32.56 -33.70
CA GLN A 119 0.50 -31.21 -33.83
C GLN A 119 -0.57 -30.86 -32.79
N GLN A 120 -1.29 -31.83 -32.22
CA GLN A 120 -2.25 -31.58 -31.13
C GLN A 120 -1.50 -31.20 -29.85
N ASP A 121 -0.39 -31.86 -29.55
CA ASP A 121 0.48 -31.53 -28.41
C ASP A 121 1.06 -30.13 -28.53
N LEU A 122 1.52 -29.76 -29.73
CA LEU A 122 1.98 -28.41 -30.02
C LEU A 122 0.86 -27.38 -29.91
N SER A 123 -0.35 -27.69 -30.39
CA SER A 123 -1.51 -26.81 -30.25
C SER A 123 -1.88 -26.59 -28.78
N PHE A 124 -1.86 -27.66 -27.98
CA PHE A 124 -2.07 -27.61 -26.54
C PHE A 124 -1.00 -26.74 -25.86
N LEU A 125 0.28 -26.97 -26.19
CA LEU A 125 1.38 -26.21 -25.62
C LEU A 125 1.30 -24.71 -25.95
N ASN A 126 0.93 -24.36 -27.18
CA ASN A 126 0.69 -22.97 -27.59
C ASN A 126 -0.44 -22.32 -26.76
N ALA A 127 -1.60 -22.99 -26.62
CA ALA A 127 -2.70 -22.47 -25.82
C ALA A 127 -2.30 -22.25 -24.35
N ILE A 128 -1.47 -23.14 -23.79
CA ILE A 128 -0.95 -22.96 -22.43
C ILE A 128 0.10 -21.85 -22.36
N ALA A 129 0.94 -21.68 -23.39
CA ALA A 129 1.91 -20.59 -23.45
C ALA A 129 1.22 -19.22 -23.52
N ASP A 130 0.08 -19.10 -24.20
CA ASP A 130 -0.75 -17.89 -24.21
C ASP A 130 -1.26 -17.55 -22.80
N ILE A 131 -1.81 -18.54 -22.07
CA ILE A 131 -2.22 -18.36 -20.66
C ILE A 131 -1.02 -17.99 -19.77
N ALA A 132 0.13 -18.62 -19.99
CA ALA A 132 1.34 -18.32 -19.25
C ALA A 132 1.81 -16.88 -19.52
N SER A 133 1.68 -16.40 -20.76
CA SER A 133 1.99 -15.02 -21.16
C SER A 133 1.15 -14.01 -20.38
N GLU A 134 -0.18 -14.18 -20.34
CA GLU A 134 -1.07 -13.28 -19.58
C GLU A 134 -0.71 -13.21 -18.09
N LEU A 135 -0.39 -14.36 -17.47
CA LEU A 135 0.02 -14.42 -16.07
C LEU A 135 1.39 -13.77 -15.83
N ILE A 136 2.34 -13.97 -16.75
CA ILE A 136 3.65 -13.33 -16.69
C ILE A 136 3.50 -11.81 -16.79
N GLU A 137 2.71 -11.31 -17.74
CA GLU A 137 2.45 -9.88 -17.89
C GLU A 137 1.82 -9.27 -16.65
N LYS A 138 0.83 -9.96 -16.07
CA LYS A 138 0.21 -9.50 -14.83
C LYS A 138 1.24 -9.38 -13.71
N ASN A 139 2.10 -10.39 -13.55
CA ASN A 139 3.15 -10.36 -12.53
C ASN A 139 4.17 -9.24 -12.78
N VAL A 140 4.63 -9.06 -14.02
CA VAL A 140 5.57 -7.99 -14.39
C VAL A 140 4.95 -6.61 -14.14
N LYS A 141 3.67 -6.41 -14.50
CA LYS A 141 2.95 -5.17 -14.22
C LYS A 141 2.83 -4.90 -12.72
N THR A 142 2.48 -5.92 -11.93
CA THR A 142 2.41 -5.81 -10.46
C THR A 142 3.78 -5.48 -9.85
N GLU A 143 4.85 -6.16 -10.28
CA GLU A 143 6.21 -5.92 -9.80
C GLU A 143 6.71 -4.52 -10.18
N PHE A 144 6.45 -4.09 -11.42
CA PHE A 144 6.77 -2.74 -11.87
C PHE A 144 6.01 -1.68 -11.05
N SER A 145 4.72 -1.87 -10.82
CA SER A 145 3.90 -0.97 -9.99
C SER A 145 4.44 -0.89 -8.56
N TYR A 146 4.75 -2.05 -7.95
CA TYR A 146 5.33 -2.14 -6.62
C TYR A 146 6.67 -1.40 -6.54
N ASN A 147 7.58 -1.64 -7.49
CA ASN A 147 8.89 -0.99 -7.51
C ASN A 147 8.78 0.52 -7.75
N LYS A 148 7.86 0.96 -8.61
CA LYS A 148 7.58 2.38 -8.84
C LYS A 148 7.06 3.05 -7.57
N MET A 149 6.10 2.43 -6.90
CA MET A 149 5.54 2.87 -5.63
C MET A 149 6.65 2.97 -4.56
N LYS A 150 7.46 1.92 -4.41
CA LYS A 150 8.59 1.90 -3.47
C LYS A 150 9.60 3.01 -3.74
N ALA A 151 9.99 3.20 -5.00
CA ALA A 151 10.94 4.25 -5.38
C ALA A 151 10.39 5.65 -5.09
N LYS A 152 9.11 5.88 -5.38
CA LYS A 152 8.40 7.14 -5.09
C LYS A 152 8.42 7.46 -3.58
N ILE A 153 8.07 6.49 -2.72
CA ILE A 153 8.07 6.68 -1.27
C ILE A 153 9.49 6.87 -0.72
N THR A 154 10.43 6.04 -1.17
CA THR A 154 11.85 6.12 -0.75
C THR A 154 12.43 7.51 -1.07
N SER A 155 12.13 8.06 -2.24
CA SER A 155 12.56 9.41 -2.64
C SER A 155 12.10 10.51 -1.67
N VAL A 156 10.85 10.43 -1.18
CA VAL A 156 10.32 11.39 -0.19
C VAL A 156 11.03 11.24 1.15
N LEU A 157 11.25 10.00 1.61
CA LEU A 157 11.95 9.70 2.85
C LEU A 157 13.40 10.21 2.83
N GLU A 158 14.16 9.89 1.78
CA GLU A 158 15.56 10.30 1.64
C GLU A 158 15.73 11.82 1.58
N GLN A 159 14.78 12.51 0.95
CA GLN A 159 14.84 13.96 0.76
C GLN A 159 14.12 14.73 1.88
N ASN A 160 13.48 14.04 2.84
CA ASN A 160 12.58 14.62 3.85
C ASN A 160 11.55 15.58 3.23
N LYS A 161 10.98 15.22 2.06
CA LYS A 161 10.09 16.08 1.27
C LYS A 161 8.62 15.84 1.55
N ILE A 162 8.22 16.10 2.79
CA ILE A 162 6.80 16.20 3.17
C ILE A 162 6.52 17.61 3.66
N ASN A 163 5.48 18.24 3.12
CA ASN A 163 5.02 19.54 3.63
C ASN A 163 3.89 19.28 4.61
N ILE A 164 3.84 20.07 5.69
CA ILE A 164 2.73 20.05 6.63
C ILE A 164 1.96 21.35 6.51
N HIS A 165 0.65 21.23 6.30
CA HIS A 165 -0.28 22.33 6.43
C HIS A 165 -1.05 22.19 7.74
N TYR A 166 -1.38 23.31 8.35
CA TYR A 166 -2.05 23.41 9.63
C TYR A 166 -3.44 23.99 9.42
N GLN A 167 -4.47 23.27 9.84
CA GLN A 167 -5.85 23.75 9.75
C GLN A 167 -6.34 24.22 11.13
N PRO A 168 -6.84 25.45 11.25
CA PRO A 168 -7.20 26.03 12.55
C PRO A 168 -8.46 25.39 13.15
N ILE A 169 -8.40 25.13 14.46
CA ILE A 169 -9.51 24.64 15.28
C ILE A 169 -9.97 25.77 16.22
N PHE A 170 -11.21 26.22 16.03
CA PHE A 170 -11.79 27.34 16.77
C PHE A 170 -12.67 26.85 17.91
N ASN A 171 -12.46 27.38 19.11
CA ASN A 171 -13.25 27.06 20.28
C ASN A 171 -14.34 28.10 20.54
N PHE A 172 -15.59 27.65 20.70
CA PHE A 172 -16.72 28.54 20.92
C PHE A 172 -16.66 29.25 22.28
N HIS A 173 -16.16 28.59 23.34
CA HIS A 173 -16.14 29.16 24.69
C HIS A 173 -15.10 30.26 24.83
N SER A 174 -13.87 30.02 24.36
CA SER A 174 -12.79 31.01 24.43
C SER A 174 -12.82 32.01 23.27
N ASN A 175 -13.68 31.80 22.27
CA ASN A 175 -13.81 32.63 21.07
C ASN A 175 -12.47 32.88 20.36
N LYS A 176 -11.63 31.85 20.27
CA LYS A 176 -10.29 31.91 19.65
C LYS A 176 -9.90 30.55 19.07
N ILE A 177 -8.85 30.57 18.22
CA ILE A 177 -8.15 29.35 17.82
C ILE A 177 -7.40 28.80 19.03
N ILE A 178 -7.56 27.50 19.28
CA ILE A 178 -6.92 26.80 20.41
C ILE A 178 -5.90 25.74 19.95
N GLY A 179 -5.91 25.40 18.67
CA GLY A 179 -5.02 24.40 18.11
C GLY A 179 -5.15 24.29 16.61
N TYR A 180 -4.33 23.43 16.04
CA TYR A 180 -4.34 23.14 14.61
C TYR A 180 -4.23 21.64 14.38
N GLU A 181 -4.98 21.13 13.40
CA GLU A 181 -4.71 19.81 12.85
C GLU A 181 -3.58 19.91 11.83
N SER A 182 -2.59 19.03 11.95
CA SER A 182 -1.48 18.90 11.01
C SER A 182 -1.81 17.91 9.89
N LEU A 183 -1.71 18.40 8.66
CA LEU A 183 -2.14 17.70 7.46
C LEU A 183 -0.99 17.62 6.46
N SER A 184 -0.60 16.39 6.13
CA SER A 184 0.47 16.13 5.16
C SER A 184 0.11 16.64 3.76
N ARG A 185 1.10 17.11 3.01
CA ARG A 185 0.98 17.55 1.61
C ARG A 185 2.19 17.06 0.82
N PHE A 186 1.92 16.38 -0.30
CA PHE A 186 2.93 15.85 -1.20
C PHE A 186 2.91 16.63 -2.52
N ASN A 187 4.02 17.31 -2.84
CA ASN A 187 4.12 18.10 -4.05
C ASN A 187 4.33 17.18 -5.27
N THR A 188 3.23 16.84 -5.93
CA THR A 188 3.18 15.95 -7.12
C THR A 188 2.42 16.58 -8.27
N ILE A 189 2.73 16.14 -9.50
CA ILE A 189 1.99 16.51 -10.71
C ILE A 189 1.69 15.23 -11.50
N PRO A 190 0.41 14.86 -11.69
CA PRO A 190 -0.78 15.42 -11.03
C PRO A 190 -0.71 15.29 -9.50
N TYR A 191 -1.48 16.11 -8.78
CA TYR A 191 -1.53 16.05 -7.31
C TYR A 191 -2.15 14.73 -6.86
N GLU A 192 -1.45 14.03 -5.98
CA GLU A 192 -1.93 12.85 -5.27
C GLU A 192 -2.15 13.20 -3.80
N SER A 193 -3.32 12.83 -3.28
CA SER A 193 -3.72 13.12 -1.91
C SER A 193 -2.96 12.25 -0.89
N PRO A 194 -2.83 12.70 0.38
CA PRO A 194 -2.05 11.99 1.39
C PRO A 194 -2.50 10.54 1.64
N ASP A 195 -3.81 10.26 1.56
CA ASP A 195 -4.37 8.91 1.71
C ASP A 195 -3.76 7.92 0.70
N ILE A 196 -3.58 8.34 -0.56
CA ILE A 196 -2.90 7.54 -1.59
C ILE A 196 -1.45 7.27 -1.18
N TRP A 197 -0.74 8.28 -0.69
CA TRP A 197 0.66 8.16 -0.28
C TRP A 197 0.86 7.21 0.90
N PHE A 198 0.03 7.30 1.94
CA PHE A 198 0.11 6.40 3.09
C PHE A 198 -0.34 4.97 2.74
N ALA A 199 -1.36 4.81 1.88
CA ALA A 199 -1.75 3.50 1.37
C ALA A 199 -0.64 2.85 0.52
N ASP A 200 -0.01 3.63 -0.36
CA ASP A 200 1.13 3.21 -1.17
C ASP A 200 2.31 2.76 -0.28
N ALA A 201 2.65 3.57 0.74
CA ALA A 201 3.71 3.28 1.69
C ALA A 201 3.45 1.98 2.46
N SER A 202 2.21 1.77 2.92
CA SER A 202 1.81 0.53 3.59
C SER A 202 2.00 -0.69 2.68
N GLN A 203 1.58 -0.60 1.40
CA GLN A 203 1.72 -1.70 0.44
C GLN A 203 3.19 -2.07 0.15
N VAL A 204 4.13 -1.13 0.29
CA VAL A 204 5.58 -1.38 0.10
C VAL A 204 6.37 -1.55 1.40
N ASN A 205 5.69 -1.69 2.54
CA ASN A 205 6.29 -1.79 3.88
C ASN A 205 7.19 -0.59 4.26
N LEU A 206 6.78 0.62 3.88
CA LEU A 206 7.41 1.89 4.25
C LEU A 206 6.44 2.82 5.01
N GLY A 207 5.34 2.26 5.54
CA GLY A 207 4.28 3.01 6.20
C GLY A 207 4.74 3.67 7.51
N GLU A 208 5.52 2.95 8.33
CA GLU A 208 6.02 3.48 9.61
C GLU A 208 6.96 4.66 9.36
N GLU A 209 7.92 4.50 8.45
CA GLU A 209 8.91 5.51 8.14
C GLU A 209 8.25 6.79 7.62
N LEU A 210 7.23 6.67 6.78
CA LEU A 210 6.52 7.81 6.23
C LEU A 210 5.66 8.52 7.29
N GLU A 211 4.94 7.78 8.13
CA GLU A 211 4.13 8.37 9.21
C GLU A 211 5.01 9.06 10.26
N ILE A 212 6.12 8.43 10.67
CA ILE A 212 7.06 9.05 11.61
C ILE A 212 7.72 10.29 11.02
N LEU A 213 8.03 10.31 9.71
CA LEU A 213 8.48 11.52 9.03
C LEU A 213 7.41 12.61 9.07
N ALA A 214 6.13 12.27 8.86
CA ALA A 214 5.02 13.21 8.94
C ALA A 214 4.85 13.78 10.35
N ILE A 215 4.85 12.94 11.38
CA ILE A 215 4.77 13.36 12.79
C ILE A 215 5.92 14.30 13.13
N LYS A 216 7.16 13.91 12.82
CA LYS A 216 8.34 14.76 13.07
C LYS A 216 8.27 16.09 12.33
N SER A 217 7.72 16.10 11.12
CA SER A 217 7.54 17.31 10.33
C SER A 217 6.43 18.21 10.86
N ALA A 218 5.39 17.62 11.47
CA ALA A 218 4.25 18.35 12.04
C ALA A 218 4.57 19.03 13.38
N ILE A 219 5.43 18.41 14.19
CA ILE A 219 5.91 19.01 15.44
C ILE A 219 7.10 19.95 15.21
N LYS A 220 7.68 19.94 14.00
CA LYS A 220 8.79 20.82 13.64
C LYS A 220 8.26 22.26 13.55
N GLY A 221 8.73 23.11 14.46
CA GLY A 221 8.27 24.49 14.56
C GLY A 221 7.07 24.66 15.48
N ILE A 222 6.72 23.67 16.31
CA ILE A 222 5.65 23.81 17.32
C ILE A 222 5.87 25.03 18.24
N ASP A 223 7.13 25.40 18.48
CA ASP A 223 7.51 26.59 19.28
C ASP A 223 7.27 27.92 18.56
N GLU A 224 6.95 27.91 17.25
CA GLU A 224 6.52 29.11 16.52
C GLU A 224 5.06 29.49 16.84
N PHE A 225 4.26 28.53 17.30
CA PHE A 225 2.90 28.78 17.78
C PHE A 225 2.90 29.27 19.24
N ASN A 226 1.82 29.93 19.66
CA ASN A 226 1.63 30.32 21.05
C ASN A 226 1.68 29.09 21.99
N LEU A 227 2.16 29.28 23.21
CA LEU A 227 2.35 28.20 24.19
C LEU A 227 1.07 27.43 24.55
N ASP A 228 -0.08 28.10 24.46
CA ASP A 228 -1.41 27.51 24.71
C ASP A 228 -2.03 26.83 23.48
N THR A 229 -1.34 26.86 22.33
CA THR A 229 -1.77 26.22 21.09
C THR A 229 -1.26 24.78 21.04
N TYR A 230 -2.17 23.84 20.83
CA TYR A 230 -1.84 22.43 20.57
C TYR A 230 -1.75 22.13 19.06
N ILE A 231 -1.06 21.04 18.73
CA ILE A 231 -1.04 20.44 17.40
C ILE A 231 -1.65 19.04 17.47
N ALA A 232 -2.67 18.81 16.65
CA ALA A 232 -3.24 17.50 16.41
C ALA A 232 -2.46 16.78 15.30
N ILE A 233 -2.07 15.52 15.56
CA ILE A 233 -1.30 14.67 14.67
C ILE A 233 -2.04 13.35 14.45
N ASN A 234 -2.24 12.99 13.19
CA ASN A 234 -2.81 11.70 12.81
C ASN A 234 -1.82 10.57 13.07
N SER A 235 -2.29 9.45 13.64
CA SER A 235 -1.44 8.26 13.80
C SER A 235 -2.16 6.92 13.73
N SER A 236 -1.48 5.95 13.14
CA SER A 236 -1.89 4.56 13.08
C SER A 236 -1.64 3.85 14.42
N PRO A 237 -2.62 3.06 14.95
CA PRO A 237 -2.45 2.35 16.21
C PRO A 237 -1.23 1.42 16.29
N ALA A 238 -0.86 0.81 15.17
CA ALA A 238 0.29 -0.10 15.09
C ALA A 238 1.61 0.58 15.50
N TYR A 239 1.80 1.86 15.16
CA TYR A 239 3.03 2.60 15.45
C TYR A 239 3.05 3.20 16.85
N VAL A 240 1.88 3.33 17.48
CA VAL A 240 1.77 3.54 18.93
C VAL A 240 2.21 2.28 19.66
N LEU A 241 1.66 1.11 19.29
CA LEU A 241 1.95 -0.18 19.93
C LEU A 241 3.42 -0.57 19.88
N ASN A 242 4.09 -0.35 18.75
CA ASN A 242 5.52 -0.66 18.61
C ASN A 242 6.47 0.44 19.14
N GLY A 243 5.89 1.52 19.70
CA GLY A 243 6.60 2.64 20.32
C GLY A 243 7.26 3.62 19.35
N ALA A 244 7.02 3.53 18.04
CA ALA A 244 7.59 4.45 17.06
C ALA A 244 7.12 5.89 17.29
N VAL A 245 5.83 6.08 17.61
CA VAL A 245 5.26 7.39 17.96
C VAL A 245 5.96 7.97 19.21
N ALA A 246 6.14 7.16 20.25
CA ALA A 246 6.82 7.59 21.48
C ALA A 246 8.26 8.04 21.21
N ARG A 247 8.99 7.33 20.34
CA ARG A 247 10.34 7.71 19.91
C ARG A 247 10.33 9.02 19.10
N ALA A 248 9.33 9.22 18.26
CA ALA A 248 9.20 10.42 17.44
C ALA A 248 8.90 11.69 18.25
N LEU A 249 8.14 11.54 19.34
CA LEU A 249 7.72 12.63 20.23
C LEU A 249 8.70 12.89 21.39
N GLN A 250 9.86 12.22 21.42
CA GLN A 250 10.83 12.40 22.50
C GLN A 250 11.31 13.85 22.59
N GLY A 251 11.17 14.46 23.78
CA GLY A 251 11.59 15.83 24.04
C GLY A 251 10.56 16.91 23.67
N VAL A 252 9.39 16.53 23.16
CA VAL A 252 8.28 17.44 22.87
C VAL A 252 7.45 17.66 24.14
N ASN A 253 6.93 18.87 24.35
CA ASN A 253 5.92 19.11 25.38
C ASN A 253 4.59 18.44 24.97
N LEU A 254 4.28 17.27 25.54
CA LEU A 254 3.13 16.47 25.13
C LEU A 254 1.78 17.07 25.53
N GLU A 255 1.72 18.01 26.47
CA GLU A 255 0.49 18.79 26.76
C GLU A 255 -0.02 19.54 25.51
N ARG A 256 0.89 19.86 24.58
CA ARG A 256 0.60 20.54 23.32
C ARG A 256 0.31 19.58 22.17
N ILE A 257 0.23 18.27 22.42
CA ILE A 257 0.01 17.27 21.37
C ILE A 257 -1.32 16.56 21.59
N ILE A 258 -2.09 16.46 20.52
CA ILE A 258 -3.25 15.57 20.42
C ILE A 258 -2.92 14.51 19.37
N LEU A 259 -3.02 13.24 19.73
CA LEU A 259 -2.90 12.14 18.79
C LEU A 259 -4.31 11.76 18.30
N GLU A 260 -4.53 11.85 17.01
CA GLU A 260 -5.78 11.48 16.37
C GLU A 260 -5.69 10.04 15.88
N ILE A 261 -6.64 9.21 16.33
CA ILE A 261 -6.77 7.82 15.94
C ILE A 261 -8.08 7.69 15.16
N THR A 262 -8.02 7.17 13.94
CA THR A 262 -9.23 7.02 13.11
C THR A 262 -10.17 5.95 13.67
N GLU A 263 -11.48 6.17 13.58
CA GLU A 263 -12.48 5.26 14.18
C GLU A 263 -12.48 3.84 13.60
N HIS A 264 -11.98 3.67 12.38
CA HIS A 264 -11.94 2.38 11.68
C HIS A 264 -10.59 1.68 11.81
N ALA A 265 -9.61 2.27 12.49
CA ALA A 265 -8.32 1.62 12.69
C ALA A 265 -8.48 0.39 13.59
N PRO A 266 -8.15 -0.82 13.11
CA PRO A 266 -8.30 -2.02 13.91
C PRO A 266 -7.30 -1.99 15.09
N ILE A 267 -7.83 -2.13 16.30
CA ILE A 267 -7.04 -2.35 17.52
C ILE A 267 -7.37 -3.75 18.02
N GLU A 268 -6.44 -4.70 17.82
CA GLU A 268 -6.64 -6.08 18.22
C GLU A 268 -6.68 -6.25 19.75
N ASN A 269 -5.88 -5.45 20.48
CA ASN A 269 -5.75 -5.54 21.93
C ASN A 269 -5.70 -4.14 22.57
N TYR A 270 -6.86 -3.65 23.03
CA TYR A 270 -6.98 -2.37 23.73
C TYR A 270 -6.15 -2.27 25.01
N PRO A 271 -6.08 -3.29 25.89
CA PRO A 271 -5.16 -3.29 27.03
C PRO A 271 -3.69 -2.99 26.66
N ASP A 272 -3.16 -3.63 25.62
CA ASP A 272 -1.78 -3.38 25.16
C ASP A 272 -1.64 -1.96 24.59
N PHE A 273 -2.64 -1.48 23.87
CA PHE A 273 -2.68 -0.12 23.34
C PHE A 273 -2.65 0.94 24.45
N ARG A 274 -3.51 0.79 25.47
CA ARG A 274 -3.53 1.67 26.64
C ARG A 274 -2.19 1.66 27.37
N LYS A 275 -1.59 0.48 27.55
CA LYS A 275 -0.27 0.33 28.17
C LYS A 275 0.84 1.04 27.38
N ALA A 276 0.78 0.98 26.04
CA ALA A 276 1.73 1.69 25.18
C ALA A 276 1.57 3.22 25.27
N LEU A 277 0.33 3.71 25.42
CA LEU A 277 0.03 5.14 25.55
C LEU A 277 0.29 5.72 26.95
N GLU A 278 0.16 4.91 28.01
CA GLU A 278 0.23 5.36 29.41
C GLU A 278 1.42 6.31 29.70
N PRO A 279 2.67 6.03 29.26
CA PRO A 279 3.80 6.93 29.51
C PRO A 279 3.67 8.29 28.82
N LEU A 280 3.03 8.35 27.65
CA LEU A 280 2.80 9.59 26.91
C LEU A 280 1.65 10.39 27.55
N ARG A 281 0.60 9.69 27.97
CA ARG A 281 -0.56 10.27 28.66
C ARG A 281 -0.16 10.92 29.99
N LYS A 282 0.74 10.28 30.76
CA LYS A 282 1.31 10.84 32.00
C LYS A 282 2.09 12.15 31.80
N GLN A 283 2.55 12.41 30.58
CA GLN A 283 3.25 13.65 30.20
C GLN A 283 2.30 14.69 29.60
N GLY A 284 0.99 14.43 29.55
CA GLY A 284 -0.03 15.36 29.07
C GLY A 284 -0.52 15.14 27.65
N LEU A 285 -0.03 14.11 26.93
CA LEU A 285 -0.56 13.75 25.60
C LEU A 285 -2.07 13.53 25.71
N ARG A 286 -2.82 14.11 24.76
CA ARG A 286 -4.26 13.88 24.57
C ARG A 286 -4.57 13.01 23.36
N ILE A 287 -5.69 12.30 23.39
CA ILE A 287 -6.16 11.43 22.31
C ILE A 287 -7.50 11.96 21.78
N ALA A 288 -7.61 12.05 20.47
CA ALA A 288 -8.86 12.28 19.77
C ALA A 288 -9.24 11.04 18.95
N ILE A 289 -10.54 10.76 18.86
CA ILE A 289 -11.07 9.80 17.88
C ILE A 289 -11.58 10.57 16.67
N ASP A 290 -11.03 10.24 15.51
CA ASP A 290 -11.36 10.88 14.25
C ASP A 290 -12.53 10.22 13.51
N ASP A 291 -13.22 11.00 12.68
CA ASP A 291 -14.32 10.58 11.80
C ASP A 291 -15.55 9.95 12.48
N VAL A 292 -15.85 10.28 13.74
CA VAL A 292 -17.00 9.69 14.45
C VAL A 292 -18.32 10.06 13.78
N GLY A 293 -19.09 9.04 13.39
CA GLY A 293 -20.41 9.18 12.77
C GLY A 293 -20.45 8.92 11.26
N SER A 294 -19.30 8.63 10.62
CA SER A 294 -19.21 8.28 9.20
C SER A 294 -19.72 6.85 8.89
N GLY A 295 -19.79 5.97 9.91
CA GLY A 295 -20.26 4.58 9.80
C GLY A 295 -20.77 3.96 11.12
N TYR A 296 -20.60 2.63 11.28
CA TYR A 296 -20.89 1.92 12.53
C TYR A 296 -19.77 2.16 13.56
N SER A 297 -19.60 3.40 14.00
CA SER A 297 -18.72 3.73 15.13
C SER A 297 -19.17 2.93 16.35
N SER A 298 -18.29 2.08 16.90
CA SER A 298 -18.58 1.52 18.22
C SER A 298 -18.20 2.60 19.23
N PHE A 299 -19.17 3.16 19.95
CA PHE A 299 -18.92 3.96 21.17
C PHE A 299 -17.90 3.29 22.11
N GLN A 300 -17.80 1.96 22.01
CA GLN A 300 -16.75 1.16 22.61
C GLN A 300 -15.33 1.66 22.28
N HIS A 301 -15.03 2.08 21.05
CA HIS A 301 -13.70 2.59 20.70
C HIS A 301 -13.34 3.85 21.51
N VAL A 302 -14.28 4.79 21.62
CA VAL A 302 -14.14 5.99 22.46
C VAL A 302 -13.89 5.62 23.92
N LEU A 303 -14.65 4.66 24.44
CA LEU A 303 -14.55 4.23 25.84
C LEU A 303 -13.25 3.47 26.13
N GLU A 304 -12.86 2.54 25.26
CA GLU A 304 -11.66 1.72 25.43
C GLU A 304 -10.37 2.52 25.27
N LEU A 305 -10.41 3.60 24.48
CA LEU A 305 -9.27 4.51 24.30
C LEU A 305 -9.21 5.63 25.33
N GLU A 306 -10.25 5.78 26.16
CA GLU A 306 -10.37 6.87 27.14
C GLU A 306 -10.10 8.23 26.47
N ALA A 307 -10.74 8.47 25.33
CA ALA A 307 -10.46 9.63 24.48
C ALA A 307 -10.87 10.95 25.13
N ASP A 308 -10.07 12.00 24.95
CA ASP A 308 -10.35 13.35 25.44
C ASP A 308 -11.23 14.15 24.48
N ILE A 309 -11.17 13.78 23.19
CA ILE A 309 -11.85 14.46 22.10
C ILE A 309 -12.55 13.45 21.19
N ILE A 310 -13.79 13.76 20.81
CA ILE A 310 -14.51 13.14 19.71
C ILE A 310 -14.57 14.15 18.55
N LYS A 311 -14.10 13.77 17.37
CA LYS A 311 -14.23 14.57 16.15
C LYS A 311 -15.44 14.07 15.37
N LEU A 312 -16.43 14.95 15.14
CA LEU A 312 -17.60 14.64 14.32
C LEU A 312 -17.24 14.79 12.85
N ASP A 313 -17.41 13.70 12.10
CA ASP A 313 -17.15 13.66 10.67
C ASP A 313 -17.97 14.70 9.88
N ILE A 314 -17.40 15.14 8.76
CA ILE A 314 -18.03 16.09 7.84
C ILE A 314 -19.40 15.63 7.38
N THR A 315 -19.66 14.33 7.21
CA THR A 315 -20.98 13.85 6.78
C THR A 315 -22.05 14.09 7.84
N LEU A 316 -21.71 14.22 9.13
CA LEU A 316 -22.64 14.59 10.18
C LEU A 316 -22.82 16.12 10.28
N THR A 317 -21.74 16.88 10.09
CA THR A 317 -21.75 18.35 10.15
C THR A 317 -22.43 19.00 8.94
N GLN A 318 -22.14 18.50 7.74
CA GLN A 318 -22.56 19.14 6.50
C GLN A 318 -24.10 19.15 6.38
N ASN A 319 -24.68 20.32 6.12
CA ASN A 319 -26.13 20.54 6.05
C ASN A 319 -26.90 20.12 7.33
N ILE A 320 -26.26 20.13 8.51
CA ILE A 320 -26.90 19.77 9.78
C ILE A 320 -28.14 20.63 10.09
N ASN A 321 -28.12 21.90 9.68
CA ASN A 321 -29.21 22.85 9.80
C ASN A 321 -30.47 22.46 8.99
N PHE A 322 -30.32 21.66 7.92
CA PHE A 322 -31.44 21.19 7.10
C PHE A 322 -31.89 19.77 7.44
N SER A 323 -31.10 19.02 8.21
CA SER A 323 -31.38 17.62 8.53
C SER A 323 -31.66 17.42 10.00
N HIS A 324 -32.94 17.29 10.34
CA HIS A 324 -33.37 16.99 11.71
C HIS A 324 -32.73 15.71 12.27
N LYS A 325 -32.50 14.69 11.42
CA LYS A 325 -31.84 13.44 11.82
C LYS A 325 -30.38 13.66 12.23
N LYS A 326 -29.61 14.41 11.41
CA LYS A 326 -28.21 14.75 11.73
C LYS A 326 -28.14 15.59 13.00
N TYR A 327 -29.01 16.59 13.13
CA TYR A 327 -29.11 17.42 14.32
C TYR A 327 -29.38 16.60 15.59
N LEU A 328 -30.36 15.69 15.57
CA LEU A 328 -30.66 14.83 16.73
C LEU A 328 -29.51 13.87 17.07
N LEU A 329 -28.84 13.30 16.05
CA LEU A 329 -27.69 12.43 16.27
C LEU A 329 -26.52 13.20 16.90
N ALA A 330 -26.15 14.37 16.33
CA ALA A 330 -25.14 15.24 16.89
C ALA A 330 -25.49 15.68 18.33
N LYS A 331 -26.77 15.97 18.60
CA LYS A 331 -27.25 16.27 19.96
C LYS A 331 -27.03 15.11 20.93
N ALA A 332 -27.31 13.88 20.50
CA ALA A 332 -27.08 12.69 21.32
C ALA A 332 -25.58 12.48 21.58
N LEU A 333 -24.73 12.70 20.58
CA LEU A 333 -23.27 12.63 20.73
C LEU A 333 -22.74 13.71 21.69
N CYS A 334 -23.24 14.95 21.61
CA CYS A 334 -22.91 16.01 22.56
C CYS A 334 -23.33 15.69 24.00
N ALA A 335 -24.47 15.02 24.18
CA ALA A 335 -24.90 14.57 25.50
C ALA A 335 -24.01 13.42 26.02
N PHE A 336 -23.65 12.48 25.15
CA PHE A 336 -22.77 11.37 25.48
C PHE A 336 -21.37 11.85 25.86
N SER A 337 -20.76 12.74 25.06
CA SER A 337 -19.42 13.26 25.33
C SER A 337 -19.34 13.94 26.70
N LYS A 338 -20.34 14.78 27.03
CA LYS A 338 -20.47 15.42 28.35
C LYS A 338 -20.57 14.40 29.48
N ALA A 339 -21.29 13.30 29.29
CA ALA A 339 -21.44 12.26 30.31
C ALA A 339 -20.12 11.51 30.61
N ILE A 340 -19.19 11.46 29.67
CA ILE A 340 -17.88 10.81 29.81
C ILE A 340 -16.72 11.80 29.96
N ASN A 341 -16.99 13.08 30.17
CA ASN A 341 -16.00 14.17 30.24
C ASN A 341 -15.09 14.28 29.00
N CYS A 342 -15.66 14.04 27.82
CA CYS A 342 -15.01 14.17 26.53
C CYS A 342 -15.50 15.44 25.83
N SER A 343 -14.61 16.13 25.12
CA SER A 343 -14.93 17.31 24.32
C SER A 343 -15.26 16.94 22.88
N ILE A 344 -15.98 17.81 22.17
CA ILE A 344 -16.34 17.60 20.75
C ILE A 344 -15.70 18.67 19.86
N ILE A 345 -15.11 18.19 18.76
CA ILE A 345 -14.76 19.00 17.60
C ILE A 345 -15.71 18.61 16.46
N ALA A 346 -16.40 19.56 15.84
CA ALA A 346 -17.16 19.29 14.63
C ALA A 346 -16.39 19.73 13.38
N GLU A 347 -16.20 18.80 12.45
CA GLU A 347 -15.37 19.03 11.26
C GLU A 347 -16.17 19.39 10.02
N GLY A 348 -15.49 20.00 9.04
CA GLY A 348 -16.09 20.32 7.75
C GLY A 348 -17.14 21.43 7.79
N VAL A 349 -17.02 22.39 8.72
CA VAL A 349 -17.90 23.56 8.77
C VAL A 349 -17.62 24.50 7.60
N GLU A 350 -18.60 24.70 6.71
CA GLU A 350 -18.45 25.54 5.52
C GLU A 350 -19.39 26.75 5.50
N THR A 351 -20.49 26.71 6.26
CA THR A 351 -21.52 27.76 6.28
C THR A 351 -21.80 28.30 7.68
N LEU A 352 -22.28 29.55 7.77
CA LEU A 352 -22.66 30.16 9.06
C LEU A 352 -23.84 29.44 9.69
N GLU A 353 -24.74 28.87 8.88
CA GLU A 353 -25.90 28.11 9.32
C GLU A 353 -25.50 26.81 10.02
N GLU A 354 -24.51 26.08 9.49
CA GLU A 354 -23.91 24.91 10.14
C GLU A 354 -23.23 25.32 11.45
N LEU A 355 -22.41 26.37 11.44
CA LEU A 355 -21.73 26.89 12.61
C LEU A 355 -22.71 27.23 13.74
N ASN A 356 -23.80 27.94 13.42
CA ASN A 356 -24.82 28.33 14.40
C ASN A 356 -25.55 27.11 14.97
N SER A 357 -25.88 26.12 14.13
CA SER A 357 -26.52 24.88 14.58
C SER A 357 -25.63 24.10 15.56
N LEU A 358 -24.33 23.99 15.27
CA LEU A 358 -23.36 23.33 16.14
C LEU A 358 -23.17 24.09 17.47
N ARG A 359 -23.17 25.42 17.42
CA ARG A 359 -23.13 26.27 18.62
C ARG A 359 -24.36 26.05 19.51
N GLU A 360 -25.56 25.96 18.92
CA GLU A 360 -26.80 25.67 19.66
C GLU A 360 -26.80 24.28 20.29
N LEU A 361 -26.19 23.29 19.63
CA LEU A 361 -26.02 21.93 20.16
C LEU A 361 -25.02 21.88 21.34
N GLY A 362 -24.23 22.93 21.52
CA GLY A 362 -23.22 23.02 22.56
C GLY A 362 -22.00 22.14 22.27
N VAL A 363 -21.60 22.08 20.99
CA VAL A 363 -20.29 21.62 20.55
C VAL A 363 -19.21 22.55 21.13
N ASP A 364 -18.04 22.02 21.52
CA ASP A 364 -16.99 22.81 22.15
C ASP A 364 -16.15 23.58 21.13
N SER A 365 -15.76 22.90 20.05
CA SER A 365 -14.87 23.45 19.02
C SER A 365 -15.28 23.02 17.61
N VAL A 366 -14.80 23.75 16.61
CA VAL A 366 -15.12 23.52 15.20
C VAL A 366 -13.89 23.66 14.32
N GLN A 367 -13.90 22.94 13.20
CA GLN A 367 -12.90 22.99 12.15
C GLN A 367 -13.60 23.00 10.79
N GLY A 368 -13.09 23.76 9.82
CA GLY A 368 -13.66 23.79 8.48
C GLY A 368 -13.26 25.00 7.66
N TYR A 369 -13.60 25.00 6.37
CA TYR A 369 -13.19 26.05 5.44
C TYR A 369 -13.80 27.42 5.74
N LEU A 370 -14.94 27.47 6.41
CA LEU A 370 -15.49 28.74 6.93
C LEU A 370 -14.51 29.41 7.91
N LEU A 371 -13.79 28.59 8.68
CA LEU A 371 -12.90 29.03 9.76
C LEU A 371 -11.50 29.31 9.25
N GLY A 372 -11.00 28.46 8.36
CA GLY A 372 -9.69 28.56 7.74
C GLY A 372 -9.34 27.29 6.96
N ARG A 373 -8.73 27.45 5.79
CA ARG A 373 -8.19 26.33 5.01
C ARG A 373 -6.84 25.87 5.58
N PRO A 374 -6.43 24.61 5.37
CA PRO A 374 -5.09 24.14 5.73
C PRO A 374 -3.99 25.00 5.09
N MET A 375 -3.08 25.55 5.89
CA MET A 375 -2.06 26.51 5.43
C MET A 375 -0.65 26.18 5.96
N PRO A 376 0.42 26.61 5.28
CA PRO A 376 1.78 26.47 5.79
C PRO A 376 1.98 27.14 7.16
N ILE A 377 2.96 26.67 7.93
CA ILE A 377 3.22 27.17 9.30
C ILE A 377 3.33 28.69 9.38
N LYS A 378 4.03 29.31 8.42
CA LYS A 378 4.23 30.76 8.36
C LYS A 378 2.92 31.55 8.37
N ASP A 379 1.89 31.03 7.69
CA ASP A 379 0.58 31.66 7.67
C ASP A 379 -0.20 31.29 8.94
N ALA A 380 -0.10 30.03 9.36
CA ALA A 380 -0.81 29.48 10.52
C ALA A 380 -0.48 30.22 11.83
N VAL A 381 0.79 30.52 12.10
CA VAL A 381 1.23 31.20 13.34
C VAL A 381 0.68 32.62 13.48
N SER A 382 0.32 33.25 12.37
CA SER A 382 -0.26 34.60 12.34
C SER A 382 -1.78 34.60 12.11
N TYR A 383 -2.38 33.41 11.99
CA TYR A 383 -3.79 33.27 11.63
C TYR A 383 -4.69 33.68 12.79
N VAL A 384 -5.63 34.57 12.52
CA VAL A 384 -6.65 35.01 13.48
C VAL A 384 -8.01 34.88 12.83
N LYS A 385 -8.96 34.30 13.57
CA LYS A 385 -10.37 34.25 13.21
C LYS A 385 -11.19 34.82 14.34
N VAL A 386 -12.12 35.70 14.02
CA VAL A 386 -13.09 36.30 14.95
C VAL A 386 -14.47 36.19 14.33
N PHE A 387 -15.47 35.81 15.14
CA PHE A 387 -16.89 35.76 14.77
C PHE A 387 -17.70 36.81 15.52
#